data_AF-A0A6V7V6C1-F1
#
_entry.id   AF-A0A6V7V6C1-F1
#
_cell.length_a   1.000
_cell.length_b   1.000
_cell.length_c   1.000
_cell.angle_alpha   90.00
_cell.angle_beta   90.00
_cell.angle_gamma   90.00
#
_symmetry.space_group_name_H-M   'P 1'
#
loop_
_entity.id
_entity.type
_entity.pdbx_description
1 polymer ?
#
loop_
_entity_poly.entity_id
_entity_poly.type
_entity_poly.pdbx_seq_one_letter_code
_entity_poly.pdbx_strand_id
1 'polypeptide(L)'
;MHPKGYLIMLSDSMSINYYLLTVTQGCGNCSTITDKTECITCKKGHYCNTEDKVYKHCWTDKNKICKTKFNDACYTWRTLTNEVKKGCGKCPFHTCEECKGHRCNIETKPAPFYCFGFMGRFNKCNESDCYIAKIEEKNGGVVFF
;
A
#
# COMPACT_ATOMS: atom_id res chain seq x y z
N MET A 1 -33.98 -26.18 0.03
CA MET A 1 -33.50 -24.79 -0.17
C MET A 1 -31.98 -24.83 -0.20
N HIS A 2 -31.34 -24.68 -1.35
CA HIS A 2 -29.87 -24.54 -1.39
C HIS A 2 -29.50 -23.21 -0.72
N PRO A 3 -28.46 -23.16 0.14
CA PRO A 3 -28.05 -21.91 0.74
C PRO A 3 -27.64 -20.97 -0.39
N LYS A 4 -28.34 -19.83 -0.50
CA LYS A 4 -27.93 -18.71 -1.34
C LYS A 4 -26.47 -18.42 -0.93
N GLY A 5 -25.54 -18.50 -1.87
CA GLY A 5 -24.10 -18.37 -1.55
C GLY A 5 -23.84 -17.08 -0.78
N TYR A 6 -22.84 -17.08 0.09
CA TYR A 6 -22.42 -15.85 0.75
C TYR A 6 -21.52 -15.06 -0.20
N LEU A 7 -21.65 -13.75 -0.22
CA LEU A 7 -20.92 -12.87 -1.12
C LEU A 7 -20.20 -11.77 -0.34
N ILE A 8 -19.06 -11.36 -0.87
CA ILE A 8 -18.30 -10.19 -0.40
C ILE A 8 -17.93 -9.31 -1.59
N MET A 9 -18.01 -8.00 -1.40
CA MET A 9 -17.82 -7.00 -2.45
C MET A 9 -16.81 -5.95 -2.00
N LEU A 10 -16.04 -5.47 -2.97
CA LEU A 10 -15.30 -4.22 -2.84
C LEU A 10 -15.92 -3.20 -3.79
N SER A 11 -16.54 -2.18 -3.22
CA SER A 11 -17.22 -1.12 -3.95
C SER A 11 -16.47 0.20 -3.80
N ASP A 12 -16.39 0.94 -4.91
CA ASP A 12 -15.78 2.26 -4.95
C ASP A 12 -16.86 3.30 -4.67
N SER A 13 -16.72 4.05 -3.59
CA SER A 13 -17.62 5.16 -3.26
C SER A 13 -16.86 6.47 -3.32
N MET A 14 -17.40 7.43 -4.06
CA MET A 14 -16.79 8.76 -4.20
C MET A 14 -17.33 9.66 -3.07
N SER A 15 -16.47 10.08 -2.16
CA SER A 15 -16.78 11.10 -1.15
C SER A 15 -15.86 12.30 -1.35
N ILE A 16 -16.45 13.47 -1.63
CA ILE A 16 -15.84 14.82 -1.68
C ILE A 16 -14.29 14.81 -1.66
N ASN A 17 -13.68 14.38 -2.79
CA ASN A 17 -12.23 14.32 -3.09
C ASN A 17 -11.44 13.02 -2.76
N TYR A 18 -12.08 11.93 -2.32
CA TYR A 18 -11.42 10.63 -2.10
C TYR A 18 -12.23 9.45 -2.63
N TYR A 19 -11.51 8.45 -3.16
CA TYR A 19 -12.05 7.12 -3.45
C TYR A 19 -12.00 6.29 -2.17
N LEU A 20 -13.17 6.01 -1.58
CA LEU A 20 -13.30 5.11 -0.44
C LEU A 20 -13.73 3.74 -0.95
N LEU A 21 -12.83 2.77 -0.85
CA LEU A 21 -13.14 1.37 -1.10
C LEU A 21 -13.72 0.76 0.17
N THR A 22 -14.96 0.26 0.06
CA THR A 22 -15.69 -0.35 1.16
C THR A 22 -15.90 -1.84 0.92
N VAL A 23 -15.66 -2.63 1.96
CA VAL A 23 -15.93 -4.06 1.97
C VAL A 23 -17.36 -4.27 2.47
N THR A 24 -18.18 -4.96 1.70
CA THR A 24 -19.57 -5.27 2.09
C THR A 24 -19.86 -6.75 1.94
N GLN A 25 -20.62 -7.29 2.90
CA GLN A 25 -20.99 -8.70 2.98
C GLN A 25 -22.49 -8.87 2.65
N GLY A 26 -22.86 -9.96 1.97
CA GLY A 26 -24.25 -10.27 1.65
C GLY A 26 -24.47 -11.73 1.23
N CYS A 27 -25.64 -12.00 0.65
CA CYS A 27 -26.03 -13.31 0.14
C CYS A 27 -26.46 -13.20 -1.34
N GLY A 28 -26.09 -14.18 -2.18
CA GLY A 28 -26.39 -14.18 -3.60
C GLY A 28 -25.18 -14.51 -4.47
N ASN A 29 -25.23 -14.08 -5.73
CA ASN A 29 -24.17 -14.28 -6.72
C ASN A 29 -23.59 -12.94 -7.16
N CYS A 30 -22.34 -12.93 -7.62
CA CYS A 30 -21.68 -11.70 -8.09
C CYS A 30 -22.27 -11.13 -9.38
N SER A 31 -22.85 -11.97 -10.23
CA SER A 31 -23.39 -11.61 -11.54
C SER A 31 -24.58 -10.64 -11.52
N THR A 32 -25.15 -10.36 -10.35
CA THR A 32 -26.33 -9.50 -10.22
C THR A 32 -26.00 -8.04 -9.88
N ILE A 33 -24.72 -7.63 -9.88
CA ILE A 33 -24.32 -6.32 -9.35
C ILE A 33 -23.28 -5.65 -10.27
N THR A 34 -23.61 -4.46 -10.76
CA THR A 34 -22.87 -3.70 -11.78
C THR A 34 -21.77 -2.77 -11.23
N ASP A 35 -21.83 -2.37 -9.96
CA ASP A 35 -20.95 -1.31 -9.40
C ASP A 35 -19.84 -1.86 -8.47
N LYS A 36 -19.03 -2.79 -8.99
CA LYS A 36 -17.98 -3.46 -8.19
C LYS A 36 -16.63 -3.49 -8.87
N THR A 37 -15.61 -3.22 -8.06
CA THR A 37 -14.22 -3.46 -8.45
C THR A 37 -13.81 -4.91 -8.20
N GLU A 38 -14.48 -5.59 -7.26
CA GLU A 38 -14.27 -7.00 -6.94
C GLU A 38 -15.49 -7.64 -6.29
N CYS A 39 -15.73 -8.92 -6.56
CA CYS A 39 -16.78 -9.70 -5.93
C CYS A 39 -16.39 -11.17 -5.83
N ILE A 40 -16.61 -11.77 -4.67
CA ILE A 40 -16.34 -13.18 -4.42
C ILE A 40 -17.58 -13.84 -3.83
N THR A 41 -17.90 -15.05 -4.31
CA THR A 41 -18.94 -15.91 -3.74
C THR A 41 -18.30 -17.11 -3.07
N CYS A 42 -18.90 -17.58 -1.98
CA CYS A 42 -18.53 -18.83 -1.34
C CYS A 42 -19.77 -19.63 -0.97
N LYS A 43 -19.67 -20.96 -1.07
CA LYS A 43 -20.79 -21.90 -0.86
C LYS A 43 -20.54 -22.93 0.23
N LYS A 44 -19.32 -23.01 0.77
CA LYS A 44 -18.93 -23.98 1.79
C LYS A 44 -18.80 -23.28 3.15
N GLY A 45 -19.55 -23.76 4.13
CA GLY A 45 -19.55 -23.25 5.50
C GLY A 45 -20.52 -22.08 5.72
N HIS A 46 -21.04 -21.96 6.95
CA HIS A 46 -21.81 -20.81 7.38
C HIS A 46 -20.90 -19.56 7.46
N TYR A 47 -21.44 -18.40 7.06
CA TYR A 47 -20.74 -17.10 7.13
C TYR A 47 -19.37 -17.08 6.44
N CYS A 48 -19.25 -17.84 5.34
CA CYS A 48 -17.95 -18.02 4.69
C CYS A 48 -17.42 -16.74 4.00
N ASN A 49 -18.17 -15.65 3.91
CA ASN A 49 -17.82 -14.43 3.18
C ASN A 49 -16.98 -13.44 4.02
N THR A 50 -15.91 -13.92 4.65
CA THR A 50 -14.99 -13.10 5.46
C THR A 50 -14.24 -12.05 4.63
N GLU A 51 -13.86 -10.93 5.26
CA GLU A 51 -13.24 -9.77 4.60
C GLU A 51 -11.93 -10.10 3.89
N ASP A 52 -11.15 -11.00 4.47
CA ASP A 52 -9.85 -11.43 3.97
C ASP A 52 -9.89 -12.16 2.62
N LYS A 53 -11.09 -12.47 2.12
CA LYS A 53 -11.27 -13.10 0.81
C LYS A 53 -11.11 -12.12 -0.35
N VAL A 54 -11.47 -10.85 -0.19
CA VAL A 54 -11.25 -9.87 -1.27
C VAL A 54 -9.79 -9.46 -1.34
N TYR A 55 -9.31 -9.14 -2.54
CA TYR A 55 -7.96 -8.64 -2.68
C TYR A 55 -7.92 -7.18 -2.25
N LYS A 56 -6.80 -6.79 -1.64
CA LYS A 56 -6.45 -5.39 -1.44
C LYS A 56 -6.03 -4.78 -2.77
N HIS A 57 -6.51 -3.57 -3.04
CA HIS A 57 -6.19 -2.82 -4.26
C HIS A 57 -5.13 -1.78 -3.90
N CYS A 58 -4.07 -1.65 -4.70
CA CYS A 58 -3.04 -0.64 -4.53
C CYS A 58 -2.84 0.12 -5.84
N TRP A 59 -2.32 1.34 -5.75
CA TRP A 59 -1.89 2.09 -6.93
C TRP A 59 -0.55 1.58 -7.45
N THR A 60 -0.35 1.74 -8.76
CA THR A 60 0.91 1.57 -9.48
C THR A 60 1.27 2.88 -10.19
N ASP A 61 2.49 2.98 -10.71
CA ASP A 61 3.05 4.21 -11.32
C ASP A 61 2.22 4.79 -12.47
N LYS A 62 1.34 4.00 -13.09
CA LYS A 62 0.50 4.44 -14.22
C LYS A 62 -0.94 4.75 -13.80
N ASN A 63 -1.18 5.03 -12.52
CA ASN A 63 -2.51 5.13 -11.91
C ASN A 63 -3.39 3.90 -12.19
N LYS A 64 -2.76 2.74 -12.43
CA LYS A 64 -3.44 1.45 -12.55
C LYS A 64 -3.54 0.79 -11.19
N ILE A 65 -4.51 -0.09 -11.06
CA ILE A 65 -4.71 -0.91 -9.86
C ILE A 65 -3.97 -2.23 -10.01
N CYS A 66 -3.17 -2.57 -9.00
CA CYS A 66 -2.73 -3.94 -8.76
C CYS A 66 -3.48 -4.53 -7.57
N LYS A 67 -3.53 -5.87 -7.49
CA LYS A 67 -4.22 -6.62 -6.45
C LYS A 67 -3.22 -7.40 -5.60
N THR A 68 -3.39 -7.41 -4.29
CA THR A 68 -2.57 -8.17 -3.34
C THR A 68 -3.45 -8.78 -2.24
N LYS A 69 -2.93 -9.71 -1.43
CA LYS A 69 -3.74 -10.35 -0.38
C LYS A 69 -4.31 -9.29 0.58
N PHE A 70 -5.47 -9.56 1.17
CA PHE A 70 -6.12 -8.59 2.07
C PHE A 70 -5.21 -8.04 3.17
N ASN A 71 -4.32 -8.86 3.72
CA ASN A 71 -3.39 -8.45 4.78
C ASN A 71 -2.01 -7.96 4.27
N ASP A 72 -1.74 -8.05 2.97
CA ASP A 72 -0.51 -7.55 2.37
C ASP A 72 -0.50 -6.02 2.32
N ALA A 73 0.68 -5.45 2.10
CA ALA A 73 0.87 -4.01 2.02
C ALA A 73 0.65 -3.49 0.59
N CYS A 74 0.37 -2.19 0.49
CA CYS A 74 0.73 -1.39 -0.66
C CYS A 74 2.04 -0.67 -0.31
N TYR A 75 2.87 -0.34 -1.30
CA TYR A 75 4.09 0.43 -1.04
C TYR A 75 4.19 1.69 -1.90
N THR A 76 4.95 2.66 -1.40
CA THR A 76 5.63 3.69 -2.18
C THR A 76 7.15 3.50 -2.02
N TRP A 77 7.94 3.77 -3.05
CA TRP A 77 9.39 3.61 -3.06
C TRP A 77 10.03 4.81 -3.75
N ARG A 78 11.03 5.42 -3.13
CA ARG A 78 11.83 6.47 -3.75
C ARG A 78 13.06 5.86 -4.43
N THR A 79 13.16 6.03 -5.75
CA THR A 79 14.30 5.54 -6.55
C THR A 79 15.56 6.36 -6.27
N LEU A 80 16.70 5.87 -6.76
CA LEU A 80 17.97 6.61 -6.73
C LEU A 80 17.92 7.94 -7.51
N THR A 81 17.00 8.06 -8.48
CA THR A 81 16.75 9.29 -9.24
C THR A 81 15.69 10.19 -8.61
N ASN A 82 15.33 9.94 -7.35
CA ASN A 82 14.27 10.64 -6.61
C ASN A 82 12.85 10.51 -7.18
N GLU A 83 12.61 9.58 -8.10
CA GLU A 83 11.26 9.26 -8.55
C GLU A 83 10.51 8.49 -7.48
N VAL A 84 9.19 8.73 -7.36
CA VAL A 84 8.32 7.94 -6.50
C VAL A 84 7.63 6.87 -7.31
N LYS A 85 7.92 5.61 -6.98
CA LYS A 85 7.25 4.42 -7.52
C LYS A 85 6.27 3.83 -6.51
N LYS A 86 5.32 3.05 -6.98
CA LYS A 86 4.19 2.49 -6.24
C LYS A 86 3.96 1.04 -6.64
N GLY A 87 3.46 0.23 -5.71
CA GLY A 87 3.04 -1.12 -6.06
C GLY A 87 2.34 -1.87 -4.95
N CYS A 88 2.21 -3.17 -5.21
CA CYS A 88 1.55 -4.15 -4.36
C CYS A 88 2.55 -5.01 -3.63
N GLY A 89 2.17 -5.45 -2.44
CA GLY A 89 2.96 -6.35 -1.61
C GLY A 89 3.96 -5.60 -0.74
N LYS A 90 4.97 -6.34 -0.29
CA LYS A 90 6.01 -5.80 0.57
C LYS A 90 6.94 -4.89 -0.20
N CYS A 91 7.57 -3.99 0.54
CA CYS A 91 8.65 -3.17 0.06
C CYS A 91 9.76 -3.95 -0.64
N PRO A 92 10.13 -3.58 -1.88
CA PRO A 92 11.24 -4.23 -2.58
C PRO A 92 12.62 -3.69 -2.15
N PHE A 93 12.69 -2.49 -1.55
CA PHE A 93 13.94 -1.81 -1.19
C PHE A 93 13.79 -1.08 0.15
N HIS A 94 14.90 -0.65 0.74
CA HIS A 94 14.91 0.06 2.02
C HIS A 94 14.35 1.49 1.98
N THR A 95 14.35 2.15 0.81
CA THR A 95 13.87 3.53 0.63
C THR A 95 12.37 3.59 0.33
N CYS A 96 11.58 2.81 1.06
CA CYS A 96 10.16 2.59 0.79
C CYS A 96 9.30 2.79 2.03
N GLU A 97 7.99 2.94 1.84
CA GLU A 97 7.00 2.94 2.91
C GLU A 97 5.86 1.98 2.57
N GLU A 98 5.45 1.18 3.55
CA GLU A 98 4.30 0.30 3.44
C GLU A 98 3.05 0.93 4.07
N CYS A 99 1.88 0.63 3.52
CA CYS A 99 0.61 0.97 4.12
C CYS A 99 -0.41 -0.17 3.96
N LYS A 100 -1.38 -0.27 4.88
CA LYS A 100 -2.28 -1.42 5.01
C LYS A 100 -3.72 -1.16 4.56
N GLY A 101 -4.06 0.04 4.08
CA GLY A 101 -5.40 0.34 3.55
C GLY A 101 -5.52 0.03 2.05
N HIS A 102 -6.76 -0.08 1.54
CA HIS A 102 -6.97 -0.06 0.10
C HIS A 102 -6.52 1.28 -0.49
N ARG A 103 -5.74 1.25 -1.57
CA ARG A 103 -5.26 2.42 -2.33
C ARG A 103 -4.57 3.47 -1.45
N CYS A 104 -4.00 3.03 -0.32
CA CYS A 104 -3.39 3.92 0.68
C CYS A 104 -2.09 4.59 0.20
N ASN A 105 -1.47 4.04 -0.85
CA ASN A 105 -0.26 4.56 -1.47
C ASN A 105 -0.57 5.68 -2.49
N ILE A 106 -1.41 6.63 -2.09
CA ILE A 106 -1.86 7.79 -2.90
C ILE A 106 -0.80 8.91 -2.91
N GLU A 107 -0.79 9.71 -3.98
CA GLU A 107 0.17 10.81 -4.21
C GLU A 107 0.07 11.96 -3.23
N THR A 108 -1.04 12.10 -2.51
CA THR A 108 -1.23 13.21 -1.55
C THR A 108 -0.33 13.11 -0.32
N LYS A 109 0.33 11.96 -0.10
CA LYS A 109 1.40 11.83 0.89
C LYS A 109 2.75 11.82 0.17
N PRO A 110 3.60 12.85 0.38
CA PRO A 110 4.95 12.80 -0.17
C PRO A 110 5.66 11.58 0.42
N ALA A 111 6.17 10.72 -0.46
CA ALA A 111 7.08 9.68 -0.01
C ALA A 111 8.29 10.37 0.63
N PRO A 112 8.76 9.88 1.79
CA PRO A 112 9.90 10.48 2.47
C PRO A 112 11.13 10.50 1.56
N PHE A 113 12.02 11.44 1.83
CA PHE A 113 13.34 11.47 1.20
C PHE A 113 14.29 10.55 1.97
N TYR A 114 15.38 10.18 1.32
CA TYR A 114 16.38 9.30 1.92
C TYR A 114 17.77 9.80 1.58
N CYS A 115 18.62 9.89 2.60
CA CYS A 115 20.03 10.22 2.43
C CYS A 115 20.89 8.99 2.62
N PHE A 116 21.83 8.77 1.70
CA PHE A 116 22.85 7.74 1.81
C PHE A 116 23.96 8.21 2.73
N GLY A 117 24.18 7.46 3.81
CA GLY A 117 25.30 7.62 4.72
C GLY A 117 26.48 6.72 4.34
N PHE A 118 27.52 6.75 5.17
CA PHE A 118 28.71 5.92 5.03
C PHE A 118 28.35 4.42 5.08
N MET A 119 29.04 3.60 4.28
CA MET A 119 28.84 2.13 4.18
C MET A 119 27.40 1.70 3.83
N GLY A 120 26.64 2.50 3.08
CA GLY A 120 25.31 2.11 2.61
C GLY A 120 24.21 2.21 3.65
N ARG A 121 24.46 2.88 4.79
CA ARG A 121 23.40 3.31 5.71
C ARG A 121 22.47 4.28 4.99
N PHE A 122 21.20 4.31 5.39
CA PHE A 122 20.23 5.26 4.86
C PHE A 122 19.46 5.89 6.02
N ASN A 123 19.23 7.20 5.93
CA ASN A 123 18.43 7.95 6.89
C ASN A 123 17.19 8.50 6.18
N LYS A 124 16.03 8.39 6.85
CA LYS A 124 14.78 8.96 6.38
C LYS A 124 14.75 10.45 6.67
N CYS A 125 14.38 11.25 5.68
CA CYS A 125 14.41 12.71 5.71
C CYS A 125 13.04 13.29 5.31
N ASN A 126 12.70 14.43 5.91
CA ASN A 126 11.48 15.18 5.58
C ASN A 126 11.69 16.13 4.39
N GLU A 127 12.95 16.46 4.08
CA GLU A 127 13.37 17.37 3.02
C GLU A 127 14.27 16.65 2.02
N SER A 128 14.34 17.17 0.78
CA SER A 128 15.14 16.58 -0.31
C SER A 128 16.64 16.72 -0.12
N ASP A 129 17.05 17.65 0.75
CA ASP A 129 18.44 18.07 0.82
C ASP A 129 19.22 17.14 1.75
N CYS A 130 20.23 16.48 1.17
CA CYS A 130 21.16 15.64 1.89
C CYS A 130 22.50 16.37 2.05
N TYR A 131 22.96 16.49 3.29
CA TYR A 131 24.31 16.97 3.58
C TYR A 131 25.13 15.85 4.22
N ILE A 132 26.41 15.79 3.85
CA ILE A 132 27.40 14.95 4.52
C ILE A 132 28.28 15.89 5.33
N ALA A 133 28.14 15.87 6.65
CA ALA A 133 29.01 16.64 7.54
C ALA A 133 30.33 15.89 7.71
N LYS A 134 31.44 16.49 7.27
CA LYS A 134 32.79 16.04 7.64
C LYS A 134 33.08 16.55 9.05
N ILE A 135 33.06 15.68 10.04
CA ILE A 135 33.46 16.02 11.41
C ILE A 135 34.98 15.86 11.49
N GLU A 136 35.71 16.97 11.62
CA GLU A 136 37.15 16.94 11.90
C GLU A 136 37.37 16.97 13.41
N GLU A 137 37.80 15.85 13.99
CA GLU A 137 38.18 15.79 15.41
C GLU A 137 39.49 16.51 15.65
N LYS A 138 39.45 17.58 16.46
CA LYS A 138 40.69 18.26 16.92
C LYS A 138 41.40 17.53 18.06
N ASN A 139 40.74 16.61 18.77
CA ASN A 139 41.32 15.81 19.86
C ASN A 139 40.71 14.41 19.81
N GLY A 140 41.50 13.42 19.38
CA GLY A 140 41.03 12.08 19.00
C GLY A 140 40.07 11.42 19.98
N GLY A 141 38.93 10.96 19.46
CA GLY A 141 37.87 10.33 20.22
C GLY A 141 36.69 9.92 19.35
N VAL A 142 36.98 9.14 18.31
CA VAL A 142 36.08 8.75 17.22
C VAL A 142 34.66 8.36 17.68
N VAL A 143 33.64 9.06 17.15
CA VAL A 143 32.26 8.57 17.11
C VAL A 143 31.74 8.62 15.68
N PHE A 144 31.49 7.44 15.11
CA PHE A 144 30.91 7.27 13.77
C PHE A 144 29.38 7.25 13.83
N PHE A 145 28.70 8.04 12.98
CA PHE A 145 27.27 7.92 12.68
C PHE A 145 27.06 7.52 11.22
#